data_AF-A0A955CKR8-F1
#
_entry.id   AF-A0A955CKR8-F1
#
_cell.length_a   1.000
_cell.length_b   1.000
_cell.length_c   1.000
_cell.angle_alpha   90.00
_cell.angle_beta   90.00
_cell.angle_gamma   90.00
#
_symmetry.space_group_name_H-M   'P 1'
#
loop_
_entity.id
_entity.type
_entity.pdbx_description
1 polymer ?
#
loop_
_entity_poly.entity_id
_entity_poly.type
_entity_poly.pdbx_seq_one_letter_code
_entity_poly.pdbx_strand_id
1 'polypeptide(L)'
;MTTTQTPIQTEPLEHTLVALAKEHETLIELAKQHRQALRKADSPTIARLADLRNQTNQRIIALDKERARIVAEISKAIGLPSANTTIRALIAQIGGPSAKRLSLLAEKLRQLIESARTEQSALREATAAFAGHLGGMLAQVVQTCNVAKTYNARGKMAQGIAMSTAVDFRH
;
A
#
# COMPACT_ATOMS: atom_id res chain seq x y z
N MET A 1 -38.10 -38.79 4.45
CA MET A 1 -38.16 -37.31 4.52
C MET A 1 -36.94 -36.75 3.81
N THR A 2 -37.07 -36.54 2.50
CA THR A 2 -36.01 -35.96 1.66
C THR A 2 -36.04 -34.46 1.83
N THR A 3 -35.12 -33.90 2.63
CA THR A 3 -34.92 -32.46 2.73
C THR A 3 -34.53 -31.96 1.35
N THR A 4 -35.42 -31.20 0.70
CA THR A 4 -35.15 -30.47 -0.53
C THR A 4 -34.07 -29.42 -0.21
N GLN A 5 -32.79 -29.79 -0.32
CA GLN A 5 -31.69 -28.84 -0.22
C GLN A 5 -31.78 -27.90 -1.41
N THR A 6 -32.30 -26.69 -1.18
CA THR A 6 -32.15 -25.59 -2.12
C THR A 6 -30.67 -25.48 -2.49
N PRO A 7 -30.30 -25.55 -3.78
CA PRO A 7 -28.90 -25.50 -4.18
C PRO A 7 -28.30 -24.18 -3.69
N ILE A 8 -27.26 -24.27 -2.85
CA ILE A 8 -26.59 -23.10 -2.29
C ILE A 8 -25.90 -22.37 -3.45
N GLN A 9 -26.38 -21.17 -3.77
CA GLN A 9 -25.80 -20.35 -4.83
C GLN A 9 -24.46 -19.78 -4.36
N THR A 10 -23.37 -20.28 -4.95
CA THR A 10 -21.99 -19.89 -4.62
C THR A 10 -21.36 -18.96 -5.67
N GLU A 11 -21.98 -18.86 -6.85
CA GLU A 11 -21.50 -18.06 -7.98
C GLU A 11 -21.27 -16.57 -7.65
N PRO A 12 -22.16 -15.89 -6.89
CA PRO A 12 -21.94 -14.48 -6.52
C PRO A 12 -20.68 -14.30 -5.66
N LEU A 13 -20.40 -15.27 -4.77
CA LEU A 13 -19.20 -15.25 -3.94
C LEU A 13 -17.95 -15.50 -4.77
N GLU A 14 -17.99 -16.48 -5.69
CA GLU A 14 -16.90 -16.76 -6.61
C GLU A 14 -16.55 -15.51 -7.45
N HIS A 15 -17.56 -14.86 -8.04
CA HIS A 15 -17.38 -13.64 -8.81
C HIS A 15 -16.76 -12.51 -7.98
N THR A 16 -17.21 -12.33 -6.74
CA THR A 16 -16.68 -11.31 -5.83
C THR A 16 -15.22 -11.58 -5.46
N LEU A 17 -14.85 -12.85 -5.22
CA LEU A 17 -13.46 -13.21 -4.93
C LEU A 17 -12.54 -12.99 -6.14
N VAL A 18 -13.02 -13.29 -7.35
CA VAL A 18 -12.28 -12.99 -8.59
C VAL A 18 -12.08 -11.49 -8.77
N ALA A 19 -13.12 -10.69 -8.54
CA ALA A 19 -13.03 -9.23 -8.60
C ALA A 19 -12.03 -8.67 -7.57
N LEU A 20 -12.09 -9.16 -6.32
CA LEU A 20 -11.12 -8.80 -5.28
C LEU A 20 -9.69 -9.14 -5.67
N ALA A 21 -9.47 -10.33 -6.24
CA ALA A 21 -8.14 -10.74 -6.70
C ALA A 21 -7.61 -9.78 -7.77
N LYS A 22 -8.44 -9.42 -8.75
CA LYS A 22 -8.07 -8.48 -9.83
C LYS A 22 -7.70 -7.09 -9.31
N GLU A 23 -8.44 -6.58 -8.32
CA GLU A 23 -8.11 -5.27 -7.72
C GLU A 23 -6.80 -5.32 -6.93
N HIS A 24 -6.47 -6.43 -6.26
CA HIS A 24 -5.18 -6.59 -5.59
C HIS A 24 -4.01 -6.72 -6.59
N GLU A 25 -4.19 -7.45 -7.69
CA GLU A 25 -3.23 -7.48 -8.81
C GLU A 25 -2.98 -6.06 -9.35
N THR A 26 -4.06 -5.29 -9.55
CA THR A 26 -3.98 -3.88 -9.98
C THR A 26 -3.22 -3.03 -8.98
N LEU A 27 -3.47 -3.21 -7.67
CA LEU A 27 -2.80 -2.46 -6.63
C LEU A 27 -1.30 -2.74 -6.57
N ILE A 28 -0.90 -4.01 -6.74
CA ILE A 28 0.50 -4.44 -6.84
C ILE A 28 1.18 -3.72 -7.99
N GLU A 29 0.56 -3.71 -9.16
CA GLU A 29 1.13 -3.09 -10.36
C GLU A 29 1.25 -1.57 -10.20
N LEU A 30 0.22 -0.91 -9.68
CA LEU A 30 0.27 0.52 -9.37
C LEU A 30 1.37 0.86 -8.36
N ALA A 31 1.63 0.01 -7.36
CA ALA A 31 2.70 0.22 -6.39
C ALA A 31 4.09 0.14 -7.06
N LYS A 32 4.30 -0.82 -7.97
CA LYS A 32 5.54 -0.94 -8.75
C LYS A 32 5.77 0.29 -9.64
N GLN A 33 4.74 0.70 -10.38
CA GLN A 33 4.80 1.90 -11.22
C GLN A 33 5.09 3.16 -10.39
N HIS A 34 4.50 3.27 -9.21
CA HIS A 34 4.73 4.42 -8.32
C HIS A 34 6.18 4.47 -7.87
N ARG A 35 6.77 3.33 -7.47
CA ARG A 35 8.20 3.26 -7.15
C ARG A 35 9.08 3.65 -8.34
N GLN A 36 8.72 3.26 -9.55
CA GLN A 36 9.45 3.67 -10.74
C GLN A 36 9.35 5.18 -11.01
N ALA A 37 8.18 5.78 -10.80
CA ALA A 37 7.98 7.22 -10.93
C ALA A 37 8.79 8.01 -9.88
N LEU A 38 8.86 7.53 -8.64
CA LEU A 38 9.72 8.08 -7.59
C LEU A 38 11.20 8.06 -8.00
N ARG A 39 11.69 6.94 -8.54
CA ARG A 39 13.08 6.84 -9.03
C ARG A 39 13.40 7.83 -10.14
N LYS A 40 12.41 8.21 -10.95
CA LYS A 40 12.54 9.18 -12.05
C LYS A 40 12.25 10.62 -11.61
N ALA A 41 11.87 10.84 -10.34
CA ALA A 41 11.38 12.12 -9.84
C ALA A 41 10.21 12.70 -10.68
N ASP A 42 9.36 11.84 -11.25
CA ASP A 42 8.24 12.23 -12.11
C ASP A 42 7.02 12.60 -11.25
N SER A 43 6.98 13.84 -10.78
CA SER A 43 5.93 14.36 -9.89
C SER A 43 4.51 14.24 -10.46
N PRO A 44 4.23 14.58 -11.74
CA PRO A 44 2.91 14.38 -12.33
C PRO A 44 2.45 12.92 -12.30
N THR A 45 3.35 11.98 -12.64
CA THR A 45 3.02 10.55 -12.61
C THR A 45 2.81 10.04 -11.19
N ILE A 46 3.60 10.51 -10.21
CA ILE A 46 3.44 10.17 -8.79
C ILE A 46 2.04 10.55 -8.30
N ALA A 47 1.59 11.78 -8.58
CA ALA A 47 0.27 12.26 -8.17
C ALA A 47 -0.86 11.41 -8.79
N ARG A 48 -0.80 11.20 -10.12
CA ARG A 48 -1.78 10.36 -10.84
C ARG A 48 -1.86 8.94 -10.28
N LEU A 49 -0.71 8.32 -9.99
CA LEU A 49 -0.66 6.97 -9.44
C LEU A 49 -1.16 6.90 -7.99
N ALA A 50 -0.97 7.96 -7.19
CA ALA A 50 -1.56 8.05 -5.86
C ALA A 50 -3.10 8.04 -5.94
N ASP A 51 -3.69 8.83 -6.85
CA ASP A 51 -5.14 8.89 -7.04
C ASP A 51 -5.70 7.56 -7.52
N LEU A 52 -5.08 6.94 -8.52
CA LEU A 52 -5.49 5.62 -9.01
C LEU A 52 -5.45 4.56 -7.91
N ARG A 53 -4.44 4.58 -7.03
CA ARG A 53 -4.37 3.66 -5.89
C ARG A 53 -5.48 3.90 -4.89
N ASN A 54 -5.82 5.16 -4.61
CA ASN A 54 -6.94 5.50 -3.73
C ASN A 54 -8.27 4.99 -4.30
N GLN A 55 -8.51 5.16 -5.60
CA GLN A 55 -9.70 4.63 -6.28
C GLN A 55 -9.75 3.09 -6.22
N THR A 56 -8.64 2.41 -6.48
CA THR A 56 -8.53 0.94 -6.36
C THR A 56 -8.83 0.48 -4.93
N ASN A 57 -8.30 1.16 -3.91
CA ASN A 57 -8.62 0.86 -2.51
C ASN A 57 -10.12 1.01 -2.20
N GLN A 58 -10.77 2.05 -2.73
CA GLN A 58 -12.21 2.24 -2.55
C GLN A 58 -13.02 1.11 -3.18
N ARG A 59 -12.62 0.63 -4.37
CA ARG A 59 -13.24 -0.55 -5.01
C ARG A 59 -13.06 -1.82 -4.18
N ILE A 60 -11.86 -2.05 -3.63
CA ILE A 60 -11.60 -3.18 -2.72
C ILE A 60 -12.53 -3.12 -1.51
N ILE A 61 -12.68 -1.94 -0.87
CA ILE A 61 -13.57 -1.76 0.28
C ILE A 61 -15.03 -2.11 -0.09
N ALA A 62 -15.50 -1.67 -1.25
CA ALA A 62 -16.85 -1.96 -1.71
C ALA A 62 -17.05 -3.47 -1.95
N LEU A 63 -16.10 -4.12 -2.63
CA LEU A 63 -16.13 -5.56 -2.87
C LEU A 63 -16.04 -6.38 -1.57
N ASP A 64 -15.27 -5.94 -0.58
CA ASP A 64 -15.15 -6.62 0.71
C ASP A 64 -16.45 -6.54 1.53
N LYS A 65 -17.19 -5.43 1.43
CA LYS A 65 -18.53 -5.31 2.00
C LYS A 65 -19.51 -6.26 1.32
N GLU A 66 -19.47 -6.35 -0.01
CA GLU A 66 -20.33 -7.26 -0.77
C GLU A 66 -20.01 -8.73 -0.45
N ARG A 67 -18.72 -9.08 -0.37
CA ARG A 67 -18.27 -10.40 0.07
C ARG A 67 -18.83 -10.74 1.46
N ALA A 68 -18.73 -9.82 2.42
CA ALA A 68 -19.24 -10.03 3.78
C ALA A 68 -20.76 -10.24 3.80
N ARG A 69 -21.50 -9.48 2.98
CA ARG A 69 -22.95 -9.64 2.81
C ARG A 69 -23.29 -11.02 2.25
N ILE A 70 -22.67 -11.44 1.14
CA ILE A 70 -22.93 -12.74 0.51
C ILE A 70 -22.59 -13.89 1.47
N VAL A 71 -21.47 -13.80 2.18
CA VAL A 71 -21.11 -14.80 3.20
C VAL A 71 -22.19 -14.89 4.28
N ALA A 72 -22.70 -13.76 4.78
CA ALA A 72 -23.78 -13.76 5.77
C ALA A 72 -25.08 -14.39 5.24
N GLU A 73 -25.45 -14.11 3.99
CA GLU A 73 -26.62 -14.69 3.33
C GLU A 73 -26.49 -16.22 3.18
N ILE A 74 -25.33 -16.69 2.70
CA ILE A 74 -25.06 -18.13 2.57
C ILE A 74 -25.00 -18.80 3.95
N SER A 75 -24.35 -18.20 4.95
CA SER A 75 -24.31 -18.72 6.33
C SER A 75 -25.71 -18.90 6.91
N LYS A 76 -26.60 -17.94 6.69
CA LYS A 76 -28.00 -18.03 7.12
C LYS A 76 -28.73 -19.18 6.43
N ALA A 77 -28.49 -19.39 5.13
CA ALA A 77 -29.11 -20.47 4.36
C ALA A 77 -28.68 -21.88 4.85
N ILE A 78 -27.45 -22.02 5.35
CA ILE A 78 -26.91 -23.30 5.85
C ILE A 78 -27.02 -23.46 7.38
N GLY A 79 -27.65 -22.52 8.08
CA GLY A 79 -27.83 -22.57 9.53
C GLY A 79 -26.56 -22.35 10.34
N LEU A 80 -25.53 -21.72 9.76
CA LEU A 80 -24.34 -21.31 10.50
C LEU A 80 -24.57 -19.96 11.23
N PRO A 81 -23.91 -19.72 12.37
CA PRO A 81 -23.94 -18.43 13.05
C PRO A 81 -23.46 -17.32 12.10
N SER A 82 -24.31 -16.36 11.78
CA SER A 82 -23.98 -15.29 10.82
C SER A 82 -22.86 -14.37 11.32
N ALA A 83 -22.72 -14.21 12.64
CA ALA A 83 -21.66 -13.43 13.24
C ALA A 83 -20.31 -14.18 13.10
N ASN A 84 -19.37 -13.56 12.39
CA ASN A 84 -17.99 -14.04 12.21
C ASN A 84 -17.82 -15.35 11.44
N THR A 85 -18.79 -15.80 10.64
CA THR A 85 -18.53 -16.94 9.74
C THR A 85 -17.41 -16.57 8.77
N THR A 86 -16.35 -17.37 8.78
CA THR A 86 -15.24 -17.25 7.83
C THR A 86 -15.54 -18.02 6.55
N ILE A 87 -14.94 -17.58 5.43
CA ILE A 87 -15.04 -18.30 4.14
C ILE A 87 -14.56 -19.76 4.29
N ARG A 88 -13.56 -20.01 5.13
CA ARG A 88 -13.07 -21.37 5.41
C ARG A 88 -14.14 -22.24 6.08
N ALA A 89 -14.86 -21.71 7.06
CA ALA A 89 -15.97 -22.42 7.71
C ALA A 89 -17.12 -22.70 6.72
N LEU A 90 -17.40 -21.75 5.84
CA LEU A 90 -18.41 -21.88 4.79
C LEU A 90 -18.04 -22.97 3.76
N ILE A 91 -16.78 -23.01 3.31
CA ILE A 91 -16.26 -24.04 2.40
C ILE A 91 -16.41 -25.45 2.99
N ALA A 92 -16.11 -25.60 4.29
CA ALA A 92 -16.20 -26.89 4.98
C ALA A 92 -17.64 -27.45 5.00
N GLN A 93 -18.64 -26.56 5.06
CA GLN A 93 -20.04 -26.95 5.16
C GLN A 93 -20.71 -27.19 3.80
N ILE A 94 -20.32 -26.46 2.75
CA ILE A 94 -20.91 -26.60 1.41
C ILE A 94 -20.44 -27.87 0.71
N GLY A 95 -19.15 -28.21 0.85
CA GLY A 95 -18.55 -29.37 0.18
C GLY A 95 -18.62 -29.32 -1.36
N GLY A 96 -18.25 -30.44 -2.00
CA GLY A 96 -18.38 -30.61 -3.45
C GLY A 96 -17.44 -29.75 -4.31
N PRO A 97 -17.69 -29.69 -5.64
CA PRO A 97 -16.85 -28.96 -6.59
C PRO A 97 -16.76 -27.45 -6.29
N SER A 98 -17.87 -26.82 -5.89
CA SER A 98 -17.90 -25.39 -5.57
C SER A 98 -17.03 -25.03 -4.36
N ALA A 99 -17.01 -25.87 -3.32
CA ALA A 99 -16.10 -25.69 -2.18
C ALA A 99 -14.63 -25.72 -2.61
N LYS A 100 -14.25 -26.62 -3.53
CA LYS A 100 -12.89 -26.68 -4.08
C LYS A 100 -12.52 -25.39 -4.84
N ARG A 101 -13.43 -24.87 -5.68
CA ARG A 101 -13.21 -23.60 -6.42
C ARG A 101 -13.06 -22.42 -5.46
N LEU A 102 -13.97 -22.29 -4.50
CA LEU A 102 -13.90 -21.24 -3.48
C LEU A 102 -12.62 -21.30 -2.65
N SER A 103 -12.16 -22.51 -2.31
CA SER A 103 -10.89 -22.70 -1.59
C SER A 103 -9.69 -22.20 -2.40
N LEU A 104 -9.62 -22.55 -3.70
CA LEU A 104 -8.56 -22.07 -4.59
C LEU A 104 -8.59 -20.54 -4.75
N LEU A 105 -9.77 -19.96 -4.91
CA LEU A 105 -9.92 -18.50 -5.01
C LEU A 105 -9.55 -17.78 -3.71
N ALA A 106 -9.95 -18.31 -2.55
CA ALA A 106 -9.61 -17.75 -1.25
C ALA A 106 -8.10 -17.78 -0.99
N GLU A 107 -7.45 -18.89 -1.36
CA GLU A 107 -5.99 -19.02 -1.23
C GLU A 107 -5.26 -18.06 -2.18
N LYS A 108 -5.68 -17.97 -3.45
CA LYS A 108 -5.14 -17.00 -4.41
C LYS A 108 -5.28 -15.56 -3.87
N LEU A 109 -6.46 -15.20 -3.36
CA LEU A 109 -6.70 -13.87 -2.80
C LEU A 109 -5.79 -13.59 -1.60
N ARG A 110 -5.60 -14.57 -0.71
CA ARG A 110 -4.68 -14.45 0.43
C ARG A 110 -3.25 -14.15 -0.03
N GLN A 111 -2.75 -14.90 -1.01
CA GLN A 111 -1.41 -14.69 -1.58
C GLN A 111 -1.26 -13.29 -2.21
N LEU A 112 -2.29 -12.82 -2.91
CA LEU A 112 -2.31 -11.48 -3.50
C LEU A 112 -2.35 -10.38 -2.44
N ILE A 113 -3.10 -10.56 -1.35
CA ILE A 113 -3.12 -9.61 -0.22
C ILE A 113 -1.73 -9.48 0.40
N GLU A 114 -1.04 -10.59 0.67
CA GLU A 114 0.31 -10.54 1.25
C GLU A 114 1.31 -9.92 0.26
N SER A 115 1.21 -10.25 -1.03
CA SER A 115 2.04 -9.63 -2.07
C SER A 115 1.81 -8.12 -2.16
N ALA A 116 0.55 -7.68 -2.09
CA ALA A 116 0.18 -6.27 -2.07
C ALA A 116 0.74 -5.55 -0.85
N ARG A 117 0.72 -6.17 0.35
CA ARG A 117 1.32 -5.61 1.56
C ARG A 117 2.83 -5.41 1.42
N THR A 118 3.54 -6.41 0.89
CA THR A 118 4.98 -6.33 0.64
C THR A 118 5.30 -5.17 -0.30
N GLU A 119 4.58 -5.05 -1.42
CA GLU A 119 4.78 -3.96 -2.39
C GLU A 119 4.44 -2.58 -1.81
N GLN A 120 3.40 -2.49 -0.96
CA GLN A 120 3.07 -1.26 -0.25
C GLN A 120 4.16 -0.86 0.75
N SER A 121 4.77 -1.81 1.47
CA SER A 121 5.90 -1.54 2.38
C SER A 121 7.08 -0.99 1.59
N ALA A 122 7.47 -1.67 0.52
CA ALA A 122 8.56 -1.23 -0.35
C ALA A 122 8.31 0.16 -0.95
N LEU A 123 7.06 0.48 -1.28
CA LEU A 123 6.70 1.83 -1.75
C LEU A 123 6.86 2.88 -0.63
N ARG A 124 6.39 2.60 0.59
CA ARG A 124 6.55 3.53 1.72
C ARG A 124 8.02 3.81 2.02
N GLU A 125 8.85 2.78 2.01
CA GLU A 125 10.31 2.90 2.18
C GLU A 125 10.92 3.78 1.08
N ALA A 126 10.56 3.54 -0.19
CA ALA A 126 11.03 4.36 -1.31
C ALA A 126 10.59 5.83 -1.20
N THR A 127 9.33 6.09 -0.79
CA THR A 127 8.82 7.44 -0.55
C THR A 127 9.58 8.13 0.58
N ALA A 128 9.86 7.43 1.68
CA ALA A 128 10.61 7.96 2.81
C ALA A 128 12.06 8.33 2.42
N ALA A 129 12.73 7.44 1.67
CA ALA A 129 14.07 7.69 1.17
C ALA A 129 14.11 8.90 0.20
N PHE A 130 13.14 9.00 -0.71
CA PHE A 130 13.03 10.14 -1.63
C PHE A 130 12.81 11.47 -0.90
N ALA A 131 11.91 11.50 0.08
CA ALA A 131 11.66 12.68 0.90
C ALA A 131 12.91 13.11 1.70
N GLY A 132 13.63 12.15 2.28
CA GLY A 132 14.90 12.40 2.98
C GLY A 132 15.96 13.00 2.05
N HIS A 133 16.07 12.50 0.82
CA HIS A 133 17.00 13.04 -0.18
C HIS A 133 16.67 14.49 -0.57
N LEU A 134 15.39 14.79 -0.85
CA LEU A 134 14.95 16.16 -1.12
C LEU A 134 15.24 17.11 0.06
N GLY A 135 15.01 16.66 1.29
CA GLY A 135 15.35 17.41 2.49
C GLY A 135 16.84 17.75 2.58
N GLY A 136 17.70 16.76 2.28
CA GLY A 136 19.16 16.95 2.23
C GLY A 136 19.60 17.93 1.14
N MET A 137 19.04 17.82 -0.07
CA MET A 137 19.33 18.75 -1.17
C MET A 137 18.93 20.19 -0.81
N LEU A 138 17.75 20.38 -0.22
CA LEU A 138 17.30 21.70 0.19
C LEU A 138 18.17 22.29 1.31
N ALA A 139 18.57 21.49 2.30
CA ALA A 139 19.49 21.90 3.34
C ALA A 139 20.86 22.33 2.76
N GLN A 140 21.37 21.60 1.77
CA GLN A 140 22.61 21.93 1.08
C GLN A 140 22.49 23.23 0.28
N VAL A 141 21.40 23.44 -0.46
CA VAL A 141 21.14 24.71 -1.17
C VAL A 141 21.08 25.87 -0.21
N VAL A 142 20.37 25.74 0.91
CA VAL A 142 20.31 26.77 1.96
C VAL A 142 21.71 27.07 2.50
N GLN A 143 22.51 26.06 2.81
CA GLN A 143 23.88 26.23 3.30
C GLN A 143 24.77 26.95 2.28
N THR A 144 24.73 26.57 1.00
CA THR A 144 25.49 27.21 -0.08
C THR A 144 25.05 28.65 -0.31
N CYS A 145 23.74 28.93 -0.31
CA CYS A 145 23.22 30.29 -0.43
C CYS A 145 23.54 31.17 0.78
N ASN A 146 23.70 30.59 1.98
CA ASN A 146 24.07 31.33 3.18
C ASN A 146 25.55 31.77 3.16
N VAL A 147 26.46 30.97 2.57
CA VAL A 147 27.88 31.33 2.40
C VAL A 147 28.07 32.41 1.32
N ALA A 148 27.21 32.45 0.30
CA ALA A 148 27.23 33.47 -0.76
C ALA A 148 26.91 34.90 -0.29
N LYS A 149 26.55 35.11 1.00
CA LYS A 149 26.38 36.42 1.63
C LYS A 149 27.65 37.01 2.26
N THR A 150 28.85 36.50 1.94
CA THR A 150 30.12 37.03 2.47
C THR A 150 30.72 38.21 1.69
N TYR A 151 30.06 38.72 0.65
CA TYR A 151 30.39 40.03 0.08
C TYR A 151 29.33 41.06 0.45
N ASN A 152 29.64 41.90 1.45
CA ASN A 152 28.93 43.17 1.65
C ASN A 152 29.29 44.14 0.50
N ALA A 153 28.40 45.08 0.20
CA ALA A 153 28.61 46.17 -0.78
C ALA A 153 29.72 47.18 -0.38
N ARG A 154 30.59 46.81 0.57
CA ARG A 154 31.70 47.61 1.11
C ARG A 154 33.06 46.91 1.07
N GLY A 155 33.16 45.73 0.45
CA GLY A 155 34.46 45.07 0.20
C GLY A 155 35.25 44.72 1.46
N LYS A 156 34.59 44.40 2.58
CA LYS A 156 35.27 43.87 3.77
C LYS A 156 34.80 42.46 4.08
N MET A 157 35.74 41.52 4.07
CA MET A 157 35.50 40.14 4.50
C MET A 157 34.87 40.14 5.90
N ALA A 158 33.81 39.35 6.08
CA ALA A 158 33.40 38.94 7.42
C ALA A 158 34.60 38.25 8.06
N GLN A 159 35.08 38.77 9.19
CA GLN A 159 36.13 38.12 9.97
C GLN A 159 35.75 36.66 10.17
N GLY A 160 36.60 35.78 9.65
CA GLY A 160 36.48 34.36 9.84
C GLY A 160 36.32 34.05 11.33
N ILE A 161 35.54 33.01 11.60
CA ILE A 161 35.45 32.35 12.89
C ILE A 161 36.87 32.29 13.47
N ALA A 162 37.08 32.98 14.59
CA ALA A 162 38.34 32.93 15.31
C ALA A 162 38.55 31.47 15.75
N MET A 163 39.42 30.75 15.03
CA MET A 163 39.91 29.47 15.50
C MET A 163 40.72 29.76 16.76
N SER A 164 40.22 29.27 17.90
CA SER A 164 40.97 29.26 19.15
C SER A 164 42.10 28.24 19.01
N THR A 165 43.27 28.71 18.58
CA THR A 165 44.54 28.02 18.81
C THR A 165 45.38 28.92 19.71
N ALA A 166 45.16 28.80 21.02
CA ALA A 166 46.13 29.22 22.02
C ALA A 166 46.90 27.97 22.45
N VAL A 167 48.00 27.68 21.76
CA VAL A 167 49.06 26.81 22.26
C VAL A 167 50.16 27.75 22.76
N ASP A 168 50.24 27.90 24.09
CA ASP A 168 51.31 28.62 24.77
C ASP A 168 52.45 27.61 25.02
N PHE A 169 53.58 27.75 24.31
CA PHE A 169 54.83 27.10 24.67
C PHE A 169 55.70 28.14 25.40
N ARG A 170 55.91 27.93 26.69
CA ARG A 170 56.95 28.60 27.48
C ARG A 170 58.12 27.64 27.70
N HIS A 171 59.31 28.24 27.65
CA HIS A 171 60.64 27.65 27.83
C HIS A 171 60.80 26.80 29.09
#